data_AF-A0A953H364-F1
#
_entry.id   AF-A0A953H364-F1
#
_cell.length_a   1.000
_cell.length_b   1.000
_cell.length_c   1.000
_cell.angle_alpha   90.00
_cell.angle_beta   90.00
_cell.angle_gamma   90.00
#
_symmetry.space_group_name_H-M   'P 1'
#
loop_
_entity.id
_entity.type
_entity.pdbx_description
1 polymer ?
#
loop_
_entity_poly.entity_id
_entity_poly.type
_entity_poly.pdbx_seq_one_letter_code
_entity_poly.pdbx_strand_id
1 'polypeptide(L)'
;MFKSLLWGGVTVVLGNVIWLGLINYEPTYLGAITFQYLTPAVAGFVAAWFANQHKLLLGVAFGVLSSIAIGAANLLFELLGHKVDFSGFDGAVIVTVWSTPFCLIAATLGAAIAVFLLHQKSLK
;
A
#
# COMPACT_ATOMS: atom_id res chain seq x y z
N MET A 1 -16.21 4.70 -10.33
CA MET A 1 -14.73 4.66 -10.44
C MET A 1 -14.07 5.69 -9.53
N PHE A 2 -14.42 6.99 -9.63
CA PHE A 2 -13.84 8.05 -8.79
C PHE A 2 -13.85 7.77 -7.28
N LYS A 3 -14.99 7.36 -6.71
CA LYS A 3 -15.09 7.01 -5.28
C LYS A 3 -14.12 5.91 -4.84
N SER A 4 -13.92 4.89 -5.68
CA SER A 4 -13.01 3.76 -5.39
C SER A 4 -11.55 4.19 -5.41
N LEU A 5 -11.15 5.00 -6.40
CA LEU A 5 -9.82 5.58 -6.48
C LEU A 5 -9.55 6.53 -5.31
N LEU A 6 -10.52 7.38 -4.96
CA LEU A 6 -10.43 8.30 -3.84
C LEU A 6 -10.20 7.53 -2.53
N TRP A 7 -11.06 6.56 -2.21
CA TRP A 7 -10.94 5.82 -0.95
C TRP A 7 -9.69 4.95 -0.88
N GLY A 8 -9.32 4.26 -1.96
CA GLY A 8 -8.05 3.51 -2.00
C GLY A 8 -6.84 4.43 -1.84
N GLY A 9 -6.85 5.60 -2.49
CA GLY A 9 -5.78 6.60 -2.37
C GLY A 9 -5.65 7.15 -0.95
N VAL A 10 -6.78 7.49 -0.32
CA VAL A 10 -6.81 7.91 1.10
C VAL A 10 -6.23 6.83 2.00
N THR A 11 -6.54 5.55 1.76
CA THR A 11 -5.96 4.43 2.53
C THR A 11 -4.44 4.36 2.39
N VAL A 12 -3.91 4.50 1.18
CA VAL A 12 -2.45 4.50 0.96
C VAL A 12 -1.80 5.67 1.71
N VAL A 13 -2.35 6.88 1.59
CA VAL A 13 -1.82 8.07 2.26
C VAL A 13 -1.83 7.90 3.78
N LEU A 14 -2.97 7.53 4.36
CA LEU A 14 -3.10 7.34 5.81
C LEU A 14 -2.19 6.22 6.32
N GLY A 15 -2.10 5.10 5.61
CA GLY A 15 -1.22 3.99 5.97
C GLY A 15 0.25 4.41 5.99
N ASN A 16 0.69 5.20 5.00
CA ASN A 16 2.04 5.76 4.98
C ASN A 16 2.26 6.79 6.09
N VAL A 17 1.31 7.66 6.40
CA VAL A 17 1.43 8.61 7.52
C VAL A 17 1.58 7.89 8.86
N ILE A 18 0.78 6.85 9.10
CA ILE A 18 0.88 6.02 10.32
C ILE A 18 2.24 5.34 10.38
N TRP A 19 2.68 4.76 9.27
CA TRP A 19 3.99 4.13 9.16
C TRP A 19 5.14 5.11 9.46
N LEU A 20 5.09 6.32 8.88
CA LEU A 20 6.06 7.39 9.16
C LEU A 20 6.07 7.75 10.65
N GLY A 21 4.92 7.82 11.31
CA GLY A 21 4.85 8.06 12.75
C GLY A 21 5.50 6.93 13.57
N LEU A 22 5.24 5.68 13.19
CA LEU A 22 5.78 4.50 13.89
C LEU A 22 7.30 4.39 13.80
N ILE A 23 7.88 4.61 12.62
CA ILE A 23 9.33 4.47 12.42
C ILE A 23 10.13 5.61 13.08
N ASN A 24 9.51 6.78 13.28
CA ASN A 24 10.09 7.89 14.04
C ASN A 24 10.06 7.65 15.56
N TYR A 25 9.10 6.87 16.05
CA TYR A 25 9.01 6.54 17.46
C TYR A 25 10.01 5.45 17.84
N GLU A 26 10.14 4.40 17.03
CA GLU A 26 11.12 3.33 17.24
C GLU A 26 11.47 2.62 15.91
N PRO A 27 12.70 2.78 15.37
CA PRO A 27 13.04 2.36 14.01
C PRO A 27 12.92 0.86 13.72
N THR A 28 13.00 0.03 14.75
CA THR A 28 13.00 -1.44 14.65
C THR A 28 11.64 -2.06 14.98
N TYR A 29 10.58 -1.25 15.09
CA TYR A 29 9.27 -1.76 15.48
C TYR A 29 8.67 -2.67 14.40
N LEU A 30 8.49 -3.95 14.72
CA LEU A 30 7.81 -4.95 13.88
C LEU A 30 6.45 -4.42 13.37
N GLY A 31 5.78 -3.56 14.12
CA GLY A 31 4.53 -2.92 13.71
C GLY A 31 4.70 -1.94 12.54
N ALA A 32 5.81 -1.21 12.43
CA ALA A 32 6.07 -0.34 11.28
C ALA A 32 6.22 -1.19 10.00
N ILE A 33 7.05 -2.23 10.06
CA ILE A 33 7.21 -3.18 8.94
C ILE A 33 5.85 -3.81 8.58
N THR A 34 5.09 -4.25 9.58
CA THR A 34 3.76 -4.83 9.36
C THR A 34 2.81 -3.84 8.67
N PHE A 35 2.74 -2.59 9.13
CA PHE A 35 1.87 -1.57 8.55
C PHE A 35 2.24 -1.23 7.10
N GLN A 36 3.54 -1.22 6.78
CA GLN A 36 4.03 -0.95 5.43
C GLN A 36 3.48 -1.97 4.42
N TYR A 37 3.44 -3.26 4.78
CA TYR A 37 2.95 -4.33 3.89
C TYR A 37 1.45 -4.60 4.02
N LEU A 38 0.83 -4.22 5.14
CA LEU A 38 -0.63 -4.31 5.32
C LEU A 38 -1.39 -3.21 4.56
N THR A 39 -0.80 -2.02 4.45
CA THR A 39 -1.40 -0.86 3.76
C THR A 39 -1.85 -1.19 2.32
N PRO A 40 -1.01 -1.83 1.46
CA PRO A 40 -1.44 -2.26 0.14
C PRO A 40 -2.68 -3.19 0.16
N ALA A 41 -2.74 -4.13 1.10
CA ALA A 41 -3.88 -5.05 1.23
C ALA A 41 -5.18 -4.31 1.56
N VAL A 42 -5.12 -3.40 2.54
CA VAL A 42 -6.29 -2.60 2.93
C VAL A 42 -6.70 -1.66 1.80
N ALA A 43 -5.74 -1.03 1.11
CA ALA A 43 -6.02 -0.16 -0.03
C ALA A 43 -6.70 -0.93 -1.17
N GLY A 44 -6.17 -2.11 -1.53
CA GLY A 44 -6.76 -2.99 -2.53
C GLY A 44 -8.18 -3.45 -2.14
N PHE A 45 -8.40 -3.81 -0.87
CA PHE A 45 -9.72 -4.16 -0.35
C PHE A 45 -10.71 -2.98 -0.46
N VAL A 46 -10.35 -1.81 0.06
CA VAL A 46 -11.20 -0.62 0.08
C VAL A 46 -11.54 -0.18 -1.34
N ALA A 47 -10.54 -0.13 -2.22
CA ALA A 47 -10.72 0.20 -3.62
C ALA A 47 -11.69 -0.77 -4.31
N ALA A 48 -11.49 -2.08 -4.14
CA ALA A 48 -12.35 -3.11 -4.71
C ALA A 48 -13.77 -3.08 -4.12
N TRP A 49 -13.93 -2.75 -2.83
CA TRP A 49 -15.22 -2.67 -2.16
C TRP A 49 -16.14 -1.63 -2.80
N PHE A 50 -15.60 -0.42 -3.05
CA PHE A 50 -16.35 0.69 -3.63
C PHE A 50 -16.37 0.70 -5.17
N ALA A 51 -15.71 -0.24 -5.83
CA ALA A 51 -15.69 -0.33 -7.28
C ALA A 51 -16.92 -1.07 -7.82
N ASN A 52 -17.49 -0.59 -8.94
CA ASN A 52 -18.60 -1.30 -9.61
C ASN A 52 -18.08 -2.42 -10.54
N GLN A 53 -16.89 -2.25 -11.11
CA GLN A 53 -16.25 -3.18 -12.06
C GLN A 53 -14.73 -3.22 -11.85
N HIS A 54 -14.04 -4.19 -12.45
CA HIS A 54 -12.58 -4.32 -12.46
C HIS A 54 -11.91 -4.35 -11.08
N LYS A 55 -12.57 -4.96 -10.09
CA LYS A 55 -12.14 -4.99 -8.67
C LYS A 55 -10.70 -5.50 -8.49
N LEU A 56 -10.33 -6.59 -9.18
CA LEU A 56 -8.96 -7.15 -9.10
C LEU A 56 -7.91 -6.28 -9.78
N LEU A 57 -8.25 -5.65 -10.92
CA LEU A 57 -7.35 -4.71 -11.60
C LEU A 57 -7.06 -3.49 -10.72
N LEU A 58 -8.06 -3.02 -9.95
CA LEU A 58 -7.87 -1.99 -8.94
C LEU A 58 -6.92 -2.44 -7.82
N GLY A 59 -7.03 -3.70 -7.35
CA GLY A 59 -6.05 -4.28 -6.42
C GLY A 59 -4.63 -4.21 -6.98
N VAL A 60 -4.42 -4.64 -8.23
CA VAL A 60 -3.11 -4.57 -8.91
C VAL A 60 -2.61 -3.12 -8.98
N ALA A 61 -3.46 -2.18 -9.40
CA ALA A 61 -3.10 -0.77 -9.50
C ALA A 61 -2.65 -0.19 -8.15
N PHE A 62 -3.38 -0.49 -7.07
CA PHE A 62 -3.01 -0.06 -5.72
C PHE A 62 -1.76 -0.76 -5.18
N GLY A 63 -1.47 -1.98 -5.62
CA GLY A 63 -0.18 -2.64 -5.35
C GLY A 63 1.00 -1.85 -5.94
N VAL A 64 0.90 -1.44 -7.22
CA VAL A 64 1.93 -0.61 -7.88
C VAL A 64 2.05 0.78 -7.22
N LEU A 65 0.92 1.43 -6.94
CA LEU A 65 0.95 2.75 -6.28
C LEU A 65 1.57 2.69 -4.88
N SER A 66 1.33 1.59 -4.15
CA SER A 66 1.91 1.41 -2.82
C SER A 66 3.42 1.18 -2.88
N SER A 67 3.94 0.43 -3.86
CA SER A 67 5.40 0.25 -3.99
C SER A 67 6.10 1.55 -4.38
N ILE A 68 5.49 2.36 -5.25
CA ILE A 68 5.98 3.71 -5.57
C ILE A 68 5.99 4.60 -4.34
N ALA A 69 4.93 4.57 -3.52
CA ALA A 69 4.85 5.34 -2.28
C ALA A 69 5.96 4.93 -1.29
N ILE A 70 6.26 3.64 -1.18
CA ILE A 70 7.35 3.13 -0.34
C ILE A 70 8.71 3.64 -0.82
N GLY A 71 8.98 3.58 -2.14
CA GLY A 71 10.23 4.12 -2.69
C GLY A 71 10.37 5.63 -2.50
N ALA A 72 9.29 6.38 -2.73
CA ALA A 72 9.26 7.82 -2.47
C ALA A 72 9.50 8.15 -1.00
N ALA A 73 8.97 7.33 -0.08
CA ALA A 73 9.17 7.53 1.33
C ALA A 73 10.60 7.18 1.79
N ASN A 74 11.26 6.21 1.17
CA ASN A 74 12.69 5.96 1.37
C ASN A 74 13.52 7.20 1.02
N LEU A 75 13.27 7.81 -0.14
CA LEU A 75 13.96 9.04 -0.56
C LEU A 75 13.67 10.20 0.40
N LEU A 76 12.41 10.37 0.81
CA LEU A 76 12.03 11.41 1.76
C LEU A 76 12.75 11.22 3.10
N PHE A 77 12.88 9.99 3.58
CA PHE A 77 13.57 9.72 4.83
C PHE A 77 15.05 10.07 4.79
N GLU A 78 15.72 9.74 3.70
CA GLU A 78 17.10 10.14 3.49
C GLU A 78 17.25 11.68 3.49
N LEU A 79 16.35 12.39 2.79
CA LEU A 79 16.34 13.86 2.75
C LEU A 79 16.10 14.49 4.12
N LEU A 80 15.37 13.79 5.00
CA LEU A 80 15.13 14.18 6.38
C LEU A 80 16.29 13.78 7.33
N GLY A 81 17.37 13.18 6.81
CA GLY A 81 18.55 12.80 7.56
C GLY A 81 18.46 11.46 8.28
N HIS A 82 17.44 10.65 7.98
CA HIS A 82 17.33 9.30 8.52
C HIS A 82 18.25 8.33 7.79
N LYS A 83 18.70 7.30 8.51
CA LYS A 83 19.42 6.18 7.89
C LYS A 83 18.43 5.35 7.07
N VAL A 84 18.83 5.02 5.85
CA VAL A 84 18.10 4.17 4.93
C VAL A 84 19.00 3.04 4.44
N ASP A 85 18.42 1.89 4.11
CA ASP A 85 19.18 0.73 3.60
C ASP A 85 19.77 1.00 2.21
N PHE A 86 19.08 1.81 1.40
CA PHE A 86 19.52 2.22 0.08
C PHE A 86 19.35 3.74 -0.09
N SER A 87 20.46 4.45 -0.30
CA SER A 87 20.50 5.90 -0.48
C SER A 87 20.37 6.33 -1.94
N GLY A 88 19.99 7.58 -2.13
CA GLY A 88 19.82 8.24 -3.41
C GLY A 88 18.57 7.81 -4.18
N PHE A 89 18.42 8.41 -5.36
CA PHE A 89 17.36 8.06 -6.30
C PHE A 89 17.42 6.58 -6.71
N ASP A 90 18.62 6.05 -6.96
CA ASP A 90 18.83 4.65 -7.31
C ASP A 90 18.37 3.72 -6.18
N GLY A 91 18.61 4.09 -4.92
CA GLY A 91 18.11 3.36 -3.76
C GLY A 91 16.59 3.32 -3.68
N ALA A 92 15.92 4.46 -3.93
CA ALA A 92 14.47 4.53 -4.00
C ALA A 92 13.88 3.63 -5.11
N VAL A 93 14.56 3.55 -6.26
CA VAL A 93 14.18 2.64 -7.36
C VAL A 93 14.34 1.18 -6.94
N ILE A 94 15.46 0.81 -6.33
CA ILE A 94 15.70 -0.55 -5.82
C ILE A 94 14.60 -0.95 -4.84
N VAL A 95 14.29 -0.10 -3.86
CA VAL A 95 13.23 -0.33 -2.87
C VAL A 95 11.86 -0.48 -3.53
N THR A 96 11.54 0.35 -4.53
CA THR A 96 10.28 0.25 -5.29
C THR A 96 10.17 -1.10 -6.00
N VAL A 97 11.21 -1.51 -6.72
CA VAL A 97 11.21 -2.76 -7.49
C VAL A 97 11.08 -3.97 -6.57
N TRP A 98 11.85 -4.00 -5.47
CA TRP A 98 11.81 -5.11 -4.51
C TRP A 98 10.48 -5.20 -3.76
N SER A 99 9.87 -4.08 -3.40
CA SER A 99 8.59 -4.05 -2.68
C SER A 99 7.38 -4.35 -3.57
N THR A 100 7.51 -4.17 -4.89
CA THR A 100 6.43 -4.37 -5.87
C THR A 100 5.77 -5.75 -5.80
N PRO A 101 6.47 -6.90 -5.86
CA PRO A 101 5.82 -8.21 -5.80
C PRO A 101 5.01 -8.41 -4.50
N PHE A 102 5.53 -7.96 -3.36
CA PHE A 102 4.83 -8.05 -2.09
C PHE A 102 3.57 -7.19 -2.06
N CYS A 103 3.68 -5.94 -2.53
CA CYS A 103 2.54 -5.02 -2.60
C CYS A 103 1.46 -5.51 -3.57
N LEU A 104 1.85 -6.08 -4.71
CA LEU A 104 0.93 -6.68 -5.68
C LEU A 104 0.16 -7.85 -5.08
N ILE A 105 0.85 -8.79 -4.42
CA ILE A 105 0.22 -9.93 -3.76
C ILE A 105 -0.75 -9.45 -2.69
N ALA A 106 -0.29 -8.57 -1.79
CA ALA A 106 -1.10 -8.04 -0.69
C ALA A 106 -2.37 -7.32 -1.19
N ALA A 107 -2.23 -6.37 -2.12
CA ALA A 107 -3.35 -5.59 -2.64
C ALA A 107 -4.34 -6.44 -3.45
N THR A 108 -3.84 -7.42 -4.21
CA THR A 108 -4.69 -8.35 -4.96
C THR A 108 -5.47 -9.27 -4.02
N LEU A 109 -4.85 -9.78 -2.95
CA LEU A 109 -5.54 -10.55 -1.91
C LEU A 109 -6.63 -9.72 -1.23
N GLY A 110 -6.33 -8.49 -0.85
CA GLY A 110 -7.32 -7.56 -0.30
C GLY A 110 -8.52 -7.37 -1.25
N ALA A 111 -8.25 -7.14 -2.53
CA ALA A 111 -9.30 -7.02 -3.54
C ALA A 111 -10.12 -8.30 -3.71
N ALA A 112 -9.48 -9.47 -3.68
CA ALA A 112 -10.15 -10.77 -3.78
C ALA A 112 -11.10 -11.03 -2.60
N ILE A 113 -10.67 -10.68 -1.37
CA ILE A 113 -11.52 -10.75 -0.17
C ILE A 113 -12.75 -9.85 -0.33
N ALA A 114 -12.57 -8.61 -0.83
CA ALA A 114 -13.70 -7.71 -1.07
C ALA A 114 -14.69 -8.30 -2.09
N VAL A 115 -14.20 -8.93 -3.16
CA VAL A 115 -15.06 -9.59 -4.16
C VAL A 115 -15.86 -10.73 -3.51
N PHE A 116 -15.20 -11.60 -2.75
CA PHE A 116 -15.83 -12.73 -2.08
C PHE A 116 -16.96 -12.29 -1.14
N LEU A 117 -16.70 -11.30 -0.29
CA LEU A 117 -17.68 -10.78 0.65
C LEU A 117 -18.88 -10.11 -0.03
N LEU A 118 -18.63 -9.35 -1.12
CA LEU A 118 -19.71 -8.73 -1.90
C LEU A 118 -20.57 -9.78 -2.62
N HIS A 119 -19.97 -10.86 -3.10
CA HIS A 119 -20.70 -11.97 -3.71
C HIS A 119 -21.61 -12.65 -2.67
N GLN A 120 -21.10 -12.93 -1.46
CA GLN A 120 -21.94 -13.48 -0.38
C GLN A 120 -23.09 -12.56 0.02
N LYS A 121 -22.89 -11.23 -0.02
CA LYS A 121 -23.95 -10.26 0.27
C LYS A 121 -25.07 -10.29 -0.76
N SER A 122 -24.78 -10.57 -2.04
CA SER A 122 -25.80 -10.67 -3.08
C SER A 122 -26.65 -11.94 -3.04
N LEU A 123 -26.20 -12.97 -2.30
CA LEU A 123 -26.90 -14.25 -2.16
C LEU A 123 -27.86 -14.27 -0.96
N LYS A 124 -27.87 -13.23 -0.13
CA LYS A 124 -28.76 -13.05 1.02
C LYS A 124 -29.82 -12.00 0.72
#